data_AF-A0A917V4G3-F1
#
_entry.id   AF-A0A917V4G3-F1
#
_cell.length_a   1.000
_cell.length_b   1.000
_cell.length_c   1.000
_cell.angle_alpha   90.00
_cell.angle_beta   90.00
_cell.angle_gamma   90.00
#
_symmetry.space_group_name_H-M   'P 1'
#
loop_
_entity.id
_entity.type
_entity.pdbx_description
1 polymer ?
#
loop_
_entity_poly.entity_id
_entity_poly.type
_entity_poly.pdbx_seq_one_letter_code
_entity_poly.pdbx_strand_id
1 'polypeptide(L)'
;MLFTIGYEAATLSALIAELRAAGVEVVVDVRAVAASRRAGFSKTILGTSLEAEGIAYEHLRSLGTPKAGREAARKGRVGEMEEIFGAHMETLEAQHGLARAISIARGRRAALLCFEACAAGCHRRIVADMICEEIGTAVEHLRPVADAGPKVREKTREKAREKAREE
;
A
#
# COMPACT_ATOMS: atom_id res chain seq x y z
N MET A 1 12.33 -3.94 -11.49
CA MET A 1 11.46 -4.81 -10.67
C MET A 1 10.42 -3.92 -10.02
N LEU A 2 9.14 -4.27 -10.15
CA LEU A 2 8.01 -3.55 -9.56
C LEU A 2 7.47 -4.36 -8.39
N PHE A 3 7.08 -3.68 -7.32
CA PHE A 3 6.42 -4.30 -6.17
C PHE A 3 4.96 -3.88 -6.10
N THR A 4 4.14 -4.69 -5.45
CA THR A 4 2.80 -4.28 -5.00
C THR A 4 2.63 -4.63 -3.54
N ILE A 5 1.89 -3.82 -2.79
CA ILE A 5 1.65 -4.07 -1.37
C ILE A 5 0.26 -3.61 -0.96
N GLY A 6 -0.35 -4.36 -0.04
CA GLY A 6 -1.67 -4.12 0.52
C GLY A 6 -1.64 -4.03 2.03
N TYR A 7 -2.50 -3.20 2.62
CA TYR A 7 -2.42 -2.91 4.06
C TYR A 7 -3.65 -3.32 4.89
N GLU A 8 -4.65 -3.98 4.31
CA GLU A 8 -5.93 -4.37 4.93
C GLU A 8 -5.80 -5.16 6.25
N ALA A 9 -4.63 -5.73 6.56
CA ALA A 9 -4.33 -6.34 7.86
C ALA A 9 -2.99 -5.88 8.47
N ALA A 10 -2.23 -5.02 7.78
CA ALA A 10 -0.89 -4.59 8.20
C ALA A 10 -0.89 -3.43 9.21
N THR A 11 0.02 -3.47 10.17
CA THR A 11 0.43 -2.27 10.92
C THR A 11 1.30 -1.38 10.01
N LEU A 12 1.42 -0.09 10.34
CA LEU A 12 2.32 0.79 9.60
C LEU A 12 3.79 0.33 9.73
N SER A 13 4.19 -0.17 10.91
CA SER A 13 5.50 -0.76 11.16
C SER A 13 5.78 -1.96 10.27
N ALA A 14 4.84 -2.91 10.16
CA ALA A 14 4.97 -4.07 9.30
C ALA A 14 5.09 -3.69 7.82
N LEU A 15 4.30 -2.70 7.37
CA LEU A 15 4.40 -2.19 6.01
C LEU A 15 5.79 -1.63 5.72
N ILE A 16 6.29 -0.76 6.59
CA ILE A 16 7.61 -0.13 6.44
C ILE A 16 8.73 -1.18 6.45
N ALA A 17 8.66 -2.14 7.38
CA ALA A 17 9.65 -3.21 7.48
C ALA A 17 9.72 -4.03 6.19
N GLU A 18 8.56 -4.41 5.64
CA GLU A 18 8.46 -5.15 4.38
C GLU A 18 9.02 -4.35 3.19
N LEU A 19 8.65 -3.06 3.09
CA LEU A 19 9.14 -2.16 2.03
C LEU A 19 10.66 -2.01 2.08
N ARG A 20 11.23 -1.89 3.29
CA ARG A 20 12.69 -1.78 3.49
C ARG A 20 13.41 -3.08 3.15
N ALA A 21 12.87 -4.23 3.57
CA ALA A 21 13.43 -5.54 3.23
C ALA A 21 13.44 -5.75 1.71
N ALA A 22 12.38 -5.31 1.03
CA ALA A 22 12.26 -5.31 -0.42
C ALA A 22 13.02 -4.17 -1.11
N GLY A 23 13.78 -3.34 -0.39
CA GLY A 23 14.56 -2.23 -0.93
C GLY A 23 13.76 -1.25 -1.77
N VAL A 24 12.49 -1.04 -1.43
CA VAL A 24 11.61 -0.10 -2.13
C VAL A 24 12.08 1.33 -1.86
N GLU A 25 12.21 2.12 -2.92
CA GLU A 25 12.63 3.52 -2.85
C GLU A 25 11.44 4.48 -2.90
N VAL A 26 10.32 4.06 -3.50
CA VAL A 26 9.13 4.89 -3.69
C VAL A 26 7.85 4.07 -3.59
N VAL A 27 6.91 4.55 -2.78
CA VAL A 27 5.55 4.05 -2.74
C VAL A 27 4.68 4.92 -3.63
N VAL A 28 4.03 4.28 -4.60
CA VAL A 28 3.01 4.88 -5.43
C VAL A 28 1.65 4.48 -4.88
N ASP A 29 1.00 5.40 -4.18
CA ASP A 29 -0.36 5.22 -3.68
C ASP A 29 -1.35 5.35 -4.85
N VAL A 30 -2.01 4.24 -5.19
CA VAL A 30 -3.03 4.17 -6.25
C VAL A 30 -4.44 4.17 -5.68
N ARG A 31 -4.65 4.64 -4.45
CA ARG A 31 -5.99 4.78 -3.87
C ARG A 31 -6.71 5.97 -4.48
N ALA A 32 -7.97 5.78 -4.88
CA ALA A 32 -8.85 6.89 -5.26
C ALA A 32 -9.10 7.84 -4.08
N VAL A 33 -9.11 7.30 -2.85
CA VAL A 33 -9.29 8.05 -1.60
C VAL A 33 -8.19 7.64 -0.64
N ALA A 34 -7.17 8.48 -0.47
CA ALA A 34 -6.05 8.27 0.46
C ALA A 34 -6.40 8.65 1.92
N ALA A 35 -7.66 8.49 2.30
CA ALA A 35 -8.13 8.61 3.68
C ALA A 35 -8.45 7.19 4.18
N SER A 36 -7.74 6.75 5.21
CA SER A 36 -7.89 5.41 5.79
C SER A 36 -8.30 5.53 7.24
N ARG A 37 -9.19 4.64 7.68
CA ARG A 37 -9.52 4.45 9.10
C ARG A 37 -8.48 3.63 9.85
N ARG A 38 -7.57 2.96 9.12
CA ARG A 38 -6.46 2.22 9.73
C ARG A 38 -5.40 3.21 10.20
N ALA A 39 -5.02 3.11 11.46
CA ALA A 39 -4.02 3.96 12.08
C ALA A 39 -2.73 3.97 11.25
N GLY A 40 -2.20 5.15 10.95
CA GLY A 40 -0.98 5.32 10.17
C GLY A 40 -1.15 5.38 8.65
N PHE A 41 -2.34 5.08 8.11
CA PHE A 41 -2.55 4.96 6.65
C PHE A 41 -3.30 6.14 6.02
N SER A 42 -3.48 7.25 6.73
CA SER A 42 -3.91 8.50 6.10
C SER A 42 -2.77 9.04 5.23
N LYS A 43 -3.08 9.74 4.14
CA LYS A 43 -2.08 10.28 3.19
C LYS A 43 -0.90 10.96 3.88
N THR A 44 -1.19 11.89 4.79
CA THR A 44 -0.15 12.68 5.47
C THR A 44 0.71 11.82 6.38
N ILE A 45 0.09 11.01 7.25
CA ILE A 45 0.86 10.19 8.21
C ILE A 45 1.70 9.16 7.46
N LEU A 46 1.11 8.47 6.48
CA LEU A 46 1.82 7.48 5.67
C LEU A 46 3.00 8.13 4.92
N GLY A 47 2.78 9.28 4.28
CA GLY A 47 3.83 10.00 3.56
C GLY A 47 4.99 10.38 4.47
N THR A 48 4.71 11.02 5.61
CA THR A 48 5.74 11.42 6.58
C THR A 48 6.48 10.22 7.19
N SER A 49 5.78 9.12 7.48
CA SER A 49 6.42 7.92 8.04
C SER A 49 7.30 7.20 7.03
N LEU A 50 6.94 7.20 5.74
CA LEU A 50 7.80 6.66 4.69
C LEU A 50 9.02 7.55 4.44
N GLU A 51 8.83 8.87 4.41
CA GLU A 51 9.91 9.84 4.23
C GLU A 51 10.96 9.75 5.35
N ALA A 52 10.53 9.55 6.61
CA ALA A 52 11.43 9.32 7.75
C ALA A 52 12.33 8.09 7.57
N GLU A 53 11.93 7.14 6.72
CA GLU A 53 12.67 5.91 6.41
C GLU A 53 13.40 6.00 5.05
N GLY A 54 13.41 7.19 4.43
CA GLY A 54 14.04 7.43 3.13
C GLY A 54 13.23 6.90 1.94
N ILE A 55 11.97 6.54 2.13
CA ILE A 55 11.08 6.05 1.09
C ILE A 55 10.20 7.20 0.59
N ALA A 56 10.30 7.53 -0.68
CA ALA A 56 9.47 8.58 -1.27
C ALA A 56 8.00 8.12 -1.34
N TYR A 57 7.08 9.08 -1.29
CA TYR A 57 5.65 8.82 -1.38
C TYR A 57 5.02 9.68 -2.48
N GLU A 58 4.35 9.03 -3.43
CA GLU A 58 3.63 9.70 -4.51
C GLU A 58 2.20 9.18 -4.60
N HIS A 59 1.21 10.08 -4.57
CA HIS A 59 -0.20 9.72 -4.63
C HIS A 59 -0.79 9.98 -6.02
N LEU A 60 -1.01 8.93 -6.78
CA LEU A 60 -1.60 8.97 -8.11
C LEU A 60 -3.09 8.63 -8.05
N ARG A 61 -3.89 9.61 -7.63
CA ARG A 61 -5.35 9.47 -7.48
C ARG A 61 -6.02 8.97 -8.77
N SER A 62 -5.52 9.38 -9.94
CA SER A 62 -6.10 8.99 -11.23
C SER A 62 -5.97 7.49 -11.53
N LEU A 63 -5.12 6.76 -10.79
CA LEU A 63 -5.02 5.30 -10.88
C LEU A 63 -5.91 4.57 -9.85
N GLY A 64 -6.76 5.31 -9.15
CA GLY A 64 -7.67 4.76 -8.16
C GLY A 64 -9.00 4.33 -8.72
N THR A 65 -9.55 3.25 -8.18
CA THR A 65 -10.86 2.72 -8.58
C THR A 65 -11.97 3.76 -8.44
N PRO A 66 -12.78 4.01 -9.49
CA PRO A 66 -13.98 4.86 -9.41
C PRO A 66 -14.94 4.44 -8.31
N LYS A 67 -15.82 5.35 -7.87
CA LYS A 67 -16.78 5.07 -6.78
C LYS A 67 -17.61 3.82 -7.06
N ALA A 68 -18.18 3.70 -8.26
CA ALA A 68 -18.98 2.55 -8.65
C ALA A 68 -18.18 1.23 -8.56
N GLY A 69 -16.94 1.21 -9.07
CA GLY A 69 -16.05 0.04 -8.96
C GLY A 69 -15.71 -0.31 -7.51
N ARG A 70 -15.49 0.68 -6.62
CA ARG A 70 -15.30 0.43 -5.19
C ARG A 70 -16.54 -0.19 -4.53
N GLU A 71 -17.73 0.25 -4.91
CA GLU A 71 -18.97 -0.37 -4.40
C GLU A 71 -19.16 -1.80 -4.92
N ALA A 72 -18.78 -2.07 -6.18
CA ALA A 72 -18.76 -3.42 -6.74
C ALA A 72 -17.79 -4.34 -5.99
N ALA A 73 -16.55 -3.89 -5.75
CA ALA A 73 -15.55 -4.62 -4.97
C ALA A 73 -16.06 -4.98 -3.56
N ARG A 74 -16.66 -4.03 -2.83
CA ARG A 74 -17.21 -4.27 -1.49
C ARG A 74 -18.34 -5.29 -1.45
N LYS A 75 -19.07 -5.44 -2.56
CA LYS A 75 -20.12 -6.44 -2.71
C LYS A 75 -19.60 -7.79 -3.23
N GLY A 76 -18.28 -7.94 -3.39
CA GLY A 76 -17.65 -9.13 -3.95
C GLY A 76 -17.86 -9.30 -5.46
N ARG A 77 -18.35 -8.27 -6.16
CA ARG A 77 -18.59 -8.29 -7.61
C ARG A 77 -17.31 -7.89 -8.34
N VAL A 78 -16.32 -8.79 -8.33
CA VAL A 78 -14.97 -8.53 -8.85
C VAL A 78 -15.00 -8.22 -10.35
N GLY A 79 -15.71 -9.00 -11.17
CA GLY A 79 -15.80 -8.76 -12.61
C GLY A 79 -16.36 -7.37 -12.96
N GLU A 80 -17.43 -6.94 -12.29
CA GLU A 80 -18.00 -5.59 -12.46
C GLU A 80 -17.00 -4.50 -12.02
N MET A 81 -16.19 -4.74 -10.99
CA MET A 81 -15.14 -3.81 -10.61
C MET A 81 -14.05 -3.71 -11.68
N GLU A 82 -13.61 -4.84 -12.22
CA GLU A 82 -12.58 -4.92 -13.27
C GLU A 82 -13.04 -4.23 -14.55
N GLU A 83 -14.29 -4.43 -14.98
CA GLU A 83 -14.89 -3.74 -16.12
C GLU A 83 -14.91 -2.22 -15.93
N ILE A 84 -15.43 -1.76 -14.78
CA ILE A 84 -15.48 -0.32 -14.45
C ILE A 84 -14.09 0.28 -14.38
N PHE A 85 -13.13 -0.44 -13.80
CA PHE A 85 -11.75 0.04 -13.69
C PHE A 85 -11.04 0.05 -15.05
N GLY A 86 -11.27 -0.95 -15.90
CA GLY A 86 -10.75 -1.00 -17.26
C GLY A 86 -11.20 0.21 -18.08
N ALA A 87 -12.50 0.50 -18.11
CA ALA A 87 -13.03 1.69 -18.77
C ALA A 87 -12.46 3.00 -18.20
N HIS A 88 -12.20 3.05 -16.89
CA HIS A 88 -11.54 4.20 -16.27
C HIS A 88 -10.09 4.37 -16.72
N MET A 89 -9.36 3.28 -16.96
CA MET A 89 -7.97 3.32 -17.45
C MET A 89 -7.85 3.85 -18.88
N GLU A 90 -8.94 3.94 -19.64
CA GLU A 90 -8.98 4.56 -20.97
C GLU A 90 -9.08 6.10 -20.91
N THR A 91 -9.36 6.68 -19.74
CA THR A 91 -9.46 8.14 -19.57
C THR A 91 -8.10 8.81 -19.66
N LEU A 92 -8.05 10.06 -20.15
CA LEU A 92 -6.81 10.82 -20.28
C LEU A 92 -6.10 11.01 -18.93
N GLU A 93 -6.86 11.24 -17.86
CA GLU A 93 -6.32 11.40 -16.51
C GLU A 93 -5.66 10.12 -16.01
N ALA A 94 -6.27 8.95 -16.27
CA ALA A 94 -5.69 7.66 -15.89
C ALA A 94 -4.44 7.35 -16.73
N GLN A 95 -4.48 7.63 -18.04
CA GLN A 95 -3.33 7.47 -18.94
C GLN A 95 -2.14 8.34 -18.49
N HIS A 96 -2.35 9.60 -18.12
CA HIS A 96 -1.30 10.45 -17.54
C HIS A 96 -0.77 9.90 -16.22
N GLY A 97 -1.65 9.39 -15.35
CA GLY A 97 -1.25 8.72 -14.11
C GLY A 97 -0.39 7.49 -14.38
N LEU A 98 -0.77 6.68 -15.36
CA LEU A 98 -0.08 5.45 -15.73
C LEU A 98 1.31 5.78 -16.29
N ALA A 99 1.41 6.76 -17.20
CA ALA A 99 2.69 7.25 -17.72
C ALA A 99 3.62 7.72 -16.61
N ARG A 100 3.08 8.41 -15.59
CA ARG A 100 3.85 8.82 -14.42
C ARG A 100 4.32 7.62 -13.60
N ALA A 101 3.46 6.64 -13.34
CA ALA A 101 3.82 5.41 -12.63
C ALA A 101 4.91 4.61 -13.38
N ILE A 102 4.80 4.50 -14.70
CA ILE A 102 5.80 3.88 -15.58
C ILE A 102 7.14 4.61 -15.46
N SER A 103 7.14 5.94 -15.55
CA SER A 103 8.35 6.75 -15.42
C SER A 103 9.06 6.51 -14.07
N ILE A 104 8.30 6.42 -12.99
CA ILE A 104 8.83 6.10 -11.65
C ILE A 104 9.42 4.68 -11.64
N ALA A 105 8.68 3.69 -12.14
CA ALA A 105 9.09 2.29 -12.15
C ALA A 105 10.31 2.00 -13.05
N ARG A 106 10.57 2.82 -14.07
CA ARG A 106 11.78 2.76 -14.90
C ARG A 106 13.04 3.19 -14.15
N GLY A 107 12.92 4.17 -13.25
CA GLY A 107 14.07 4.77 -12.58
C GLY A 107 14.35 4.25 -11.17
N ARG A 108 13.33 3.67 -10.50
CA ARG A 108 13.38 3.37 -9.06
C ARG A 108 12.63 2.08 -8.74
N ARG A 109 13.03 1.41 -7.65
CA ARG A 109 12.27 0.30 -7.07
C ARG A 109 10.97 0.83 -6.47
N ALA A 110 9.89 0.71 -7.22
CA ALA A 110 8.58 1.24 -6.84
C ALA A 110 7.66 0.16 -6.26
N ALA A 111 6.81 0.53 -5.29
CA ALA A 111 5.73 -0.30 -4.80
C ALA A 111 4.36 0.36 -5.01
N LEU A 112 3.46 -0.32 -5.71
CA LEU A 112 2.06 0.10 -5.82
C LEU A 112 1.29 -0.26 -4.55
N LEU A 113 0.65 0.72 -3.92
CA LEU A 113 -0.11 0.55 -2.67
C LEU A 113 -1.63 0.62 -2.92
N CYS A 114 -2.36 -0.44 -2.54
CA CYS A 114 -3.83 -0.42 -2.37
C CYS A 114 -4.24 -0.83 -0.96
N PHE A 115 -5.55 -0.88 -0.69
CA PHE A 115 -6.06 -1.28 0.63
C PHE A 115 -5.95 -2.80 0.80
N GLU A 116 -6.55 -3.55 -0.12
CA GLU A 116 -6.77 -4.99 -0.11
C GLU A 116 -5.48 -5.75 0.14
N ALA A 117 -5.47 -6.75 1.03
CA ALA A 117 -4.23 -7.50 1.30
C ALA A 117 -3.78 -8.29 0.06
N CYS A 118 -4.73 -8.98 -0.58
CA CYS A 118 -4.48 -9.75 -1.79
C CYS A 118 -4.52 -8.86 -3.04
N ALA A 119 -3.58 -9.08 -3.96
CA ALA A 119 -3.59 -8.40 -5.26
C ALA A 119 -4.64 -9.00 -6.22
N ALA A 120 -5.04 -10.26 -6.01
CA ALA A 120 -6.06 -10.89 -6.83
C ALA A 120 -7.40 -10.17 -6.66
N GLY A 121 -7.92 -9.62 -7.76
CA GLY A 121 -9.13 -8.80 -7.75
C GLY A 121 -8.96 -7.40 -7.13
N CYS A 122 -7.74 -6.93 -6.82
CA CYS A 122 -7.49 -5.51 -6.54
C CYS A 122 -7.10 -4.80 -7.85
N HIS A 123 -7.56 -3.56 -8.03
CA HIS A 123 -7.19 -2.71 -9.16
C HIS A 123 -5.67 -2.49 -9.28
N ARG A 124 -4.92 -2.56 -8.17
CA ARG A 124 -3.45 -2.44 -8.20
C ARG A 124 -2.78 -3.49 -9.08
N ARG A 125 -3.40 -4.67 -9.23
CA ARG A 125 -2.89 -5.71 -10.11
C ARG A 125 -3.01 -5.29 -11.57
N ILE A 126 -4.16 -4.76 -11.96
CA ILE A 126 -4.39 -4.24 -13.32
C ILE A 126 -3.34 -3.15 -13.65
N VAL A 127 -3.10 -2.22 -12.73
CA VAL A 127 -2.06 -1.19 -12.90
C VAL A 127 -0.66 -1.81 -13.00
N ALA A 128 -0.34 -2.79 -12.15
CA ALA A 128 0.96 -3.46 -12.17
C ALA A 128 1.19 -4.22 -13.48
N ASP A 129 0.17 -4.92 -13.97
CA ASP A 129 0.20 -5.69 -15.21
C ASP A 129 0.43 -4.75 -16.41
N MET A 130 -0.29 -3.62 -16.49
CA MET A 130 -0.07 -2.59 -17.53
C MET A 130 1.36 -2.01 -17.51
N ILE A 131 1.91 -1.75 -16.31
CA ILE A 131 3.30 -1.28 -16.19
C ILE A 131 4.27 -2.38 -16.65
N CYS A 132 4.05 -3.61 -16.20
CA CYS A 132 4.86 -4.78 -16.57
C CYS A 132 4.89 -4.99 -18.08
N GLU A 133 3.74 -4.90 -18.76
CA GLU A 133 3.62 -5.00 -20.21
C GLU A 133 4.40 -3.90 -20.93
N GLU A 134 4.33 -2.66 -20.44
CA GLU A 134 4.98 -1.51 -21.07
C GLU A 134 6.51 -1.49 -20.91
N ILE A 135 7.06 -2.01 -19.81
CA ILE A 135 8.51 -1.92 -19.51
C ILE A 135 9.21 -3.27 -19.32
N GLY A 136 8.50 -4.38 -19.45
CA GLY A 136 9.06 -5.73 -19.35
C GLY A 136 9.67 -6.07 -17.99
N THR A 137 9.09 -5.58 -16.89
CA THR A 137 9.65 -5.79 -15.54
C THR A 137 8.86 -6.80 -14.71
N ALA A 138 9.55 -7.64 -13.94
CA ALA A 138 8.88 -8.57 -13.04
C ALA A 138 8.11 -7.82 -11.92
N VAL A 139 6.96 -8.38 -11.54
CA VAL A 139 6.12 -7.90 -10.46
C VAL A 139 6.20 -8.85 -9.27
N GLU A 140 6.48 -8.31 -8.09
CA GLU A 140 6.46 -9.06 -6.83
C GLU A 140 5.37 -8.52 -5.89
N HIS A 141 4.56 -9.42 -5.33
CA HIS A 141 3.47 -9.06 -4.42
C HIS A 141 3.91 -9.23 -2.97
N LEU A 142 4.33 -8.13 -2.35
CA LEU A 142 4.76 -8.07 -0.96
C LEU A 142 3.59 -8.32 0.00
N ARG A 143 3.89 -8.96 1.13
CA ARG A 143 2.89 -9.31 2.14
C ARG A 143 3.41 -8.91 3.52
N PRO A 144 3.12 -7.67 3.96
CA PRO A 144 3.51 -7.23 5.29
C PRO A 144 2.86 -8.15 6.32
N VAL A 145 3.70 -8.89 7.04
CA VAL A 145 3.26 -9.79 8.09
C VAL A 145 2.65 -8.92 9.18
N ALA A 146 1.38 -9.14 9.54
CA ALA A 146 0.81 -8.47 10.70
C ALA A 146 1.75 -8.75 11.88
N ASP A 147 2.26 -7.69 12.53
CA ASP A 147 3.03 -7.87 13.75
C ASP A 147 2.20 -8.78 14.66
N ALA A 148 2.72 -9.97 15.00
CA ALA A 148 2.36 -10.57 16.27
C ALA A 148 2.74 -9.49 17.27
N GLY A 149 1.76 -8.73 17.76
CA GLY A 149 1.98 -7.45 18.44
C GLY A 149 3.10 -7.55 19.47
N PRO A 150 3.76 -6.42 19.81
CA PRO A 150 4.94 -6.44 20.66
C PRO A 150 4.70 -7.39 21.83
N LYS A 151 5.48 -8.48 21.93
CA LYS A 151 5.50 -9.30 23.13
C LYS A 151 5.81 -8.31 24.25
N VAL A 152 4.79 -7.97 25.04
CA VAL A 152 4.92 -7.05 26.15
C VAL A 152 6.11 -7.58 26.94
N ARG A 153 7.23 -6.85 26.91
CA ARG A 153 8.35 -7.16 27.78
C ARG A 153 7.77 -7.05 29.17
N GLU A 154 7.62 -8.20 29.81
CA GLU A 154 7.22 -8.41 31.20
C GLU A 154 8.27 -7.77 32.12
N LYS A 155 8.38 -6.44 32.08
CA LYS A 155 9.30 -5.64 32.91
C LYS A 155 8.58 -4.58 33.73
N THR A 156 7.26 -4.44 33.58
CA THR A 156 6.47 -3.48 34.37
C THR A 156 5.85 -4.10 35.64
N ARG A 157 6.02 -5.41 35.89
CA ARG A 157 5.57 -6.07 37.13
C ARG A 157 6.62 -6.14 38.23
N GLU A 158 7.90 -5.95 37.90
CA GLU A 158 8.99 -5.99 38.89
C GLU A 158 9.15 -4.64 39.61
N LYS A 159 9.04 -3.52 38.89
CA LYS A 159 9.09 -2.16 39.49
C LYS A 159 7.90 -1.82 40.39
N ALA A 160 6.76 -2.49 40.23
CA ALA A 160 5.61 -2.33 41.12
C ALA A 160 5.72 -3.17 42.41
N ARG A 161 6.59 -4.20 42.43
CA ARG A 161 6.81 -5.06 43.61
C ARG A 161 7.91 -4.52 44.53
N GLU A 162 8.92 -3.82 43.99
CA GLU A 162 9.94 -3.15 44.81
C GLU A 162 9.39 -1.93 45.55
N LYS A 163 8.49 -1.15 44.92
CA LYS A 163 7.93 0.06 45.55
C LYS A 163 6.93 -0.22 46.70
N ALA A 164 6.51 -1.46 46.88
CA ALA A 164 5.61 -1.89 47.98
C ALA A 164 6.36 -2.53 49.15
N ARG A 165 7.71 -2.55 49.12
CA ARG A 165 8.56 -3.06 50.21
C ARG A 165 9.30 -1.96 50.97
N GLU A 166 9.20 -0.71 50.54
CA GLU A 166 9.83 0.46 51.16
C GLU A 166 8.80 1.45 51.76
N GLU A 167 7.53 1.06 51.84
CA GLU A 167 6.47 1.72 52.66
C GLU A 167 5.97 0.72 53.71
#